data_AF-A0A5C6MGU5-F1
#
_entry.id   AF-A0A5C6MGU5-F1
#
_cell.length_a   1.000
_cell.length_b   1.000
_cell.length_c   1.000
_cell.angle_alpha   90.00
_cell.angle_beta   90.00
_cell.angle_gamma   90.00
#
_symmetry.space_group_name_H-M   'P 1'
#
loop_
_entity.id
_entity.type
_entity.pdbx_description
1 polymer ?
#
loop_
_entity_poly.entity_id
_entity_poly.type
_entity_poly.pdbx_seq_one_letter_code
_entity_poly.pdbx_strand_id
1 'polypeptide(L)'
;MTNIYCKTDRAILILGVPDDRGVLFFPSNRADELPGLHLDVKPLLPIFDQLTGLASAVLKQDVARSLHLFDEFADEIAINDSDKGTVFVGTLSQVTKPEGGPWAVMPAILRALPKTRVRLPYLRAWQILQGGLKLNTKAVDPAELAKYFDD
;
A
#
# COMPACT_ATOMS: atom_id res chain seq x y z
N MET A 1 -16.48 -1.67 -13.46
CA MET A 1 -15.68 -1.68 -12.22
C MET A 1 -16.64 -1.52 -11.05
N THR A 2 -16.51 -2.33 -10.00
CA THR A 2 -17.27 -2.14 -8.76
C THR A 2 -16.77 -0.86 -8.10
N ASN A 3 -17.68 0.04 -7.70
CA ASN A 3 -17.29 1.24 -6.97
C ASN A 3 -16.89 0.84 -5.55
N ILE A 4 -15.58 0.91 -5.27
CA ILE A 4 -15.02 0.64 -3.95
C ILE A 4 -15.01 1.95 -3.18
N TYR A 5 -15.48 1.90 -1.93
CA TYR A 5 -15.54 3.05 -1.02
C TYR A 5 -14.61 2.83 0.17
N CYS A 6 -14.01 3.91 0.67
CA CYS A 6 -13.20 3.87 1.88
C CYS A 6 -14.10 3.76 3.11
N LYS A 7 -13.69 2.96 4.10
CA LYS A 7 -14.43 2.76 5.35
C LYS A 7 -14.10 3.82 6.42
N THR A 8 -13.07 4.62 6.16
CA THR A 8 -12.50 5.61 7.08
C THR A 8 -12.27 6.93 6.35
N ASP A 9 -12.05 8.00 7.12
CA ASP A 9 -11.79 9.35 6.56
C ASP A 9 -10.41 9.48 5.91
N ARG A 10 -9.52 8.49 6.13
CA ARG A 10 -8.20 8.41 5.48
C ARG A 10 -8.03 7.12 4.72
N ALA A 11 -7.32 7.20 3.59
CA ALA A 11 -6.86 6.06 2.81
C ALA A 11 -5.34 6.11 2.64
N ILE A 12 -4.71 4.94 2.71
CA ILE A 12 -3.29 4.78 2.43
C ILE A 12 -3.16 3.77 1.30
N LEU A 13 -2.58 4.16 0.19
CA LEU A 13 -2.33 3.24 -0.92
C LEU A 13 -0.88 2.79 -0.93
N ILE A 14 -0.70 1.48 -0.75
CA ILE A 14 0.57 0.79 -0.84
C ILE A 14 0.74 0.32 -2.28
N LEU A 15 1.61 0.98 -3.04
CA LEU A 15 1.91 0.65 -4.44
C LEU A 15 3.21 -0.11 -4.58
N GLY A 16 3.17 -1.30 -5.16
CA GLY A 16 4.37 -1.99 -5.63
C GLY A 16 4.77 -1.48 -7.02
N VAL A 17 5.93 -0.83 -7.10
CA VAL A 17 6.59 -0.47 -8.36
C VAL A 17 7.88 -1.29 -8.50
N PRO A 18 7.99 -2.22 -9.46
CA PRO A 18 9.24 -2.96 -9.67
C PRO A 18 10.31 -2.08 -10.32
N ASP A 19 11.58 -2.17 -9.87
CA ASP A 19 12.73 -1.71 -10.67
C ASP A 19 13.14 -2.75 -11.74
N ASP A 20 14.19 -2.41 -12.47
CA ASP A 20 14.86 -3.26 -13.46
C ASP A 20 15.35 -4.61 -12.90
N ARG A 21 15.57 -4.69 -11.58
CA ARG A 21 15.98 -5.90 -10.86
C ARG A 21 14.79 -6.63 -10.21
N GLY A 22 13.56 -6.16 -10.43
CA GLY A 22 12.34 -6.72 -9.85
C GLY A 22 12.15 -6.41 -8.35
N VAL A 23 12.92 -5.47 -7.80
CA VAL A 23 12.75 -5.02 -6.41
C VAL A 23 11.52 -4.12 -6.33
N LEU A 24 10.62 -4.39 -5.38
CA LEU A 24 9.43 -3.57 -5.17
C LEU A 24 9.75 -2.32 -4.35
N PHE A 25 9.40 -1.17 -4.91
CA PHE A 25 9.45 0.13 -4.28
C PHE A 25 8.05 0.65 -3.97
N PHE A 26 7.97 1.47 -2.93
CA PHE A 26 6.74 2.06 -2.44
C PHE A 26 6.91 3.57 -2.35
N PRO A 27 6.10 4.34 -3.08
CA PRO A 27 6.14 5.79 -2.98
C PRO A 27 5.56 6.24 -1.63
N SER A 28 6.15 7.28 -1.06
CA SER A 28 5.61 8.00 0.10
C SER A 28 5.41 9.47 -0.24
N ASN A 29 4.28 10.05 0.18
CA ASN A 29 4.03 11.49 0.09
C ASN A 29 4.20 12.21 1.44
N ARG A 30 4.69 11.53 2.47
CA ARG A 30 4.97 12.09 3.80
C ARG A 30 6.32 11.59 4.32
N ALA A 31 7.17 12.52 4.76
CA ALA A 31 8.58 12.25 5.06
C ALA A 31 8.80 11.42 6.33
N ASP A 32 7.91 11.56 7.34
CA ASP A 32 8.08 10.96 8.68
C ASP A 32 6.96 9.99 9.05
N GLU A 33 6.21 9.48 8.06
CA GLU A 33 5.04 8.62 8.28
C GLU A 33 5.20 7.23 7.67
N LEU A 34 4.21 6.38 7.93
CA LEU A 34 4.08 5.07 7.32
C LEU A 34 4.18 5.19 5.79
N PRO A 35 4.87 4.28 5.11
CA PRO A 35 5.04 4.33 3.66
C PRO A 35 3.72 4.09 2.93
N GLY A 36 3.58 4.74 1.78
CA GLY A 36 2.38 4.71 0.96
C GLY A 36 1.92 6.10 0.58
N LEU A 37 0.91 6.16 -0.27
CA LEU A 37 0.27 7.40 -0.70
C LEU A 37 -0.91 7.69 0.22
N HIS A 38 -0.78 8.73 1.02
CA HIS A 38 -1.79 9.14 1.99
C HIS A 38 -2.77 10.13 1.37
N LEU A 39 -4.05 9.83 1.53
CA LEU A 39 -5.16 10.62 1.02
C LEU A 39 -6.22 10.81 2.10
N ASP A 40 -6.63 12.06 2.32
CA ASP A 40 -7.90 12.34 3.01
C ASP A 40 -9.05 12.08 2.04
N VAL A 41 -9.98 11.20 2.42
CA VAL A 41 -11.01 10.69 1.53
C VAL A 41 -12.21 11.63 1.50
N LYS A 42 -12.67 11.94 0.29
CA LYS A 42 -13.94 12.64 0.11
C LYS A 42 -15.09 11.63 0.16
N PRO A 43 -16.12 11.87 1.00
CA PRO A 43 -17.32 11.04 1.03
C PRO A 43 -17.94 10.91 -0.36
N LEU A 44 -18.54 9.74 -0.64
CA LEU A 44 -19.31 9.43 -1.86
C LEU A 44 -18.52 9.40 -3.18
N LEU A 45 -17.21 9.64 -3.17
CA LEU A 45 -16.35 9.46 -4.35
C LEU A 45 -15.73 8.05 -4.36
N PRO A 46 -15.69 7.37 -5.53
CA PRO A 46 -14.96 6.10 -5.66
C PRO A 46 -13.50 6.25 -5.26
N ILE A 47 -12.96 5.27 -4.54
CA ILE A 47 -11.59 5.37 -4.03
C ILE A 47 -10.55 5.29 -5.16
N PHE A 48 -10.88 4.56 -6.24
CA PHE A 48 -10.00 4.41 -7.40
C PHE A 48 -9.60 5.78 -7.99
N ASP A 49 -10.57 6.65 -8.26
CA ASP A 49 -10.31 7.96 -8.88
C ASP A 49 -9.45 8.84 -7.96
N GLN A 50 -9.77 8.85 -6.66
CA GLN A 50 -9.06 9.68 -5.70
C GLN A 50 -7.62 9.21 -5.49
N LEU A 51 -7.41 7.89 -5.42
CA LEU A 51 -6.10 7.27 -5.28
C LEU A 51 -5.23 7.43 -6.54
N THR A 52 -5.84 7.29 -7.72
CA THR A 52 -5.16 7.49 -9.01
C THR A 52 -4.65 8.92 -9.14
N GLY A 53 -5.47 9.93 -8.78
CA GLY A 53 -5.07 11.33 -8.82
C GLY A 53 -3.86 11.63 -7.93
N LEU A 54 -3.85 11.08 -6.70
CA LEU A 54 -2.71 11.23 -5.79
C LEU A 54 -1.46 10.50 -6.31
N ALA A 55 -1.61 9.28 -6.82
CA ALA A 55 -0.51 8.52 -7.40
C ALA A 55 0.12 9.24 -8.59
N SER A 56 -0.70 9.79 -9.48
CA SER A 56 -0.19 10.57 -10.61
C SER A 56 0.59 11.80 -10.16
N ALA A 57 0.15 12.49 -9.10
CA ALA A 57 0.83 13.65 -8.55
C ALA A 57 2.19 13.30 -7.92
N VAL A 58 2.24 12.24 -7.11
CA VAL A 58 3.46 11.82 -6.41
C VAL A 58 4.49 11.23 -7.38
N LEU A 59 4.03 10.48 -8.38
CA LEU A 59 4.88 9.85 -9.39
C LEU A 59 5.20 10.79 -10.57
N LYS A 60 4.52 11.95 -10.65
CA LYS A 60 4.67 12.95 -11.72
C LYS A 60 4.41 12.38 -13.13
N GLN A 61 3.43 11.51 -13.27
CA GLN A 61 3.05 10.86 -14.53
C GLN A 61 1.59 10.38 -14.46
N ASP A 62 0.92 10.19 -15.59
CA ASP A 62 -0.41 9.57 -15.59
C ASP A 62 -0.31 8.06 -15.34
N VAL A 63 -0.95 7.57 -14.27
CA VAL A 63 -0.93 6.16 -13.89
C VAL A 63 -2.27 5.44 -14.01
N ALA A 64 -3.32 6.11 -14.49
CA ALA A 64 -4.67 5.56 -14.49
C ALA A 64 -4.79 4.20 -15.24
N ARG A 65 -4.00 4.03 -16.30
CA ARG A 65 -4.00 2.81 -17.12
C ARG A 65 -3.07 1.71 -16.63
N SER A 66 -2.13 2.04 -15.73
CA SER A 66 -1.13 1.12 -15.22
C SER A 66 -1.37 0.70 -13.77
N LEU A 67 -2.26 1.41 -13.07
CA LEU A 67 -2.66 1.12 -11.69
C LEU A 67 -3.67 -0.03 -11.64
N HIS A 68 -3.29 -1.08 -10.94
CA HIS A 68 -4.18 -2.17 -10.57
C HIS A 68 -4.36 -2.17 -9.06
N LEU A 69 -5.60 -1.99 -8.57
CA LEU A 69 -5.93 -2.12 -7.15
C LEU A 69 -6.44 -3.53 -6.86
N PHE A 70 -6.05 -4.07 -5.71
CA PHE A 70 -6.57 -5.33 -5.16
C PHE A 70 -7.51 -4.98 -4.00
N ASP A 71 -8.80 -4.87 -4.30
CA ASP A 71 -9.81 -4.38 -3.37
C ASP A 71 -10.17 -5.40 -2.28
N GLU A 72 -10.02 -6.67 -2.57
CA GLU A 72 -10.21 -7.80 -1.67
C GLU A 72 -9.22 -7.81 -0.49
N PHE A 73 -8.11 -7.08 -0.63
CA PHE A 73 -7.08 -6.96 0.40
C PHE A 73 -7.10 -5.61 1.12
N ALA A 74 -8.16 -4.82 0.94
CA ALA A 74 -8.34 -3.59 1.70
C ALA A 74 -8.57 -3.89 3.19
N ASP A 75 -7.80 -3.27 4.08
CA ASP A 75 -7.82 -3.52 5.53
C ASP A 75 -7.81 -2.21 6.32
N GLU A 76 -8.44 -2.20 7.49
CA GLU A 76 -8.43 -1.04 8.38
C GLU A 76 -7.23 -1.09 9.33
N ILE A 77 -6.54 0.04 9.48
CA ILE A 77 -5.36 0.17 10.33
C ILE A 77 -5.48 1.35 11.27
N ALA A 78 -4.86 1.25 12.45
CA ALA A 78 -4.58 2.41 13.27
C ALA A 78 -3.36 3.15 12.70
N ILE A 79 -3.51 4.44 12.40
CA ILE A 79 -2.42 5.32 11.96
C ILE A 79 -1.69 5.86 13.20
N ASN A 80 -2.45 6.22 14.22
CA ASN A 80 -1.98 6.61 15.55
C ASN A 80 -3.05 6.22 16.59
N ASP A 81 -2.92 6.67 17.84
CA ASP A 81 -3.83 6.30 18.93
C ASP A 81 -5.28 6.78 18.72
N SER A 82 -5.50 7.84 17.93
CA SER A 82 -6.82 8.43 17.67
C SER A 82 -7.37 8.18 16.26
N ASP A 83 -6.49 7.91 15.29
CA ASP A 83 -6.82 7.94 13.87
C ASP A 83 -6.77 6.54 13.25
N LYS A 84 -7.78 6.24 12.43
CA LYS A 84 -7.84 5.03 11.59
C LYS A 84 -7.77 5.38 10.12
N GLY A 85 -7.19 4.48 9.34
CA GLY A 85 -7.15 4.56 7.88
C GLY A 85 -7.46 3.22 7.24
N THR A 86 -7.91 3.25 5.99
CA THR A 86 -8.05 2.04 5.17
C THR A 86 -6.82 1.93 4.28
N VAL A 87 -6.10 0.83 4.40
CA VAL A 87 -4.99 0.49 3.51
C VAL A 87 -5.56 -0.18 2.27
N PHE A 88 -5.15 0.31 1.10
CA PHE A 88 -5.36 -0.32 -0.20
C PHE A 88 -4.02 -0.82 -0.73
N VAL A 89 -4.04 -1.93 -1.46
CA VAL A 89 -2.85 -2.50 -2.10
C VAL A 89 -3.02 -2.41 -3.60
N GLY A 90 -1.97 -2.01 -4.31
CA GLY A 90 -1.98 -1.98 -5.77
C GLY A 90 -0.61 -2.19 -6.39
N THR A 91 -0.60 -2.59 -7.67
CA THR A 91 0.59 -2.60 -8.51
C THR A 91 0.54 -1.50 -9.53
N LEU A 92 1.72 -1.05 -9.95
CA LEU A 92 1.89 -0.22 -11.11
C LEU A 92 2.79 -0.93 -12.12
N SER A 93 2.27 -1.10 -13.33
CA SER A 93 3.07 -1.57 -14.47
C SER A 93 3.71 -0.41 -15.22
N GLN A 94 4.87 -0.62 -15.84
CA GLN A 94 5.49 0.33 -16.78
C GLN A 94 5.88 1.71 -16.20
N VAL A 95 6.11 1.80 -14.89
CA VAL A 95 6.58 3.03 -14.26
C VAL A 95 8.09 3.03 -14.19
N THR A 96 8.72 3.95 -14.91
CA THR A 96 10.15 4.22 -14.75
C THR A 96 10.35 4.97 -13.44
N LYS A 97 11.29 4.53 -12.61
CA LYS A 97 11.67 5.25 -11.39
C LYS A 97 12.07 6.68 -11.76
N PRO A 98 11.42 7.73 -11.23
CA PRO A 98 11.85 9.10 -11.46
C PRO A 98 13.23 9.33 -10.83
N GLU A 99 14.09 10.08 -11.52
CA GLU A 99 15.39 10.47 -11.00
C GLU A 99 15.21 11.34 -9.74
N GLY A 100 15.60 10.82 -8.56
CA GLY A 100 15.80 11.64 -7.36
C GLY A 100 14.63 11.79 -6.37
N GLY A 101 13.79 10.78 -6.14
CA GLY A 101 12.79 10.78 -5.05
C GLY A 101 13.01 9.70 -3.99
N PRO A 102 12.54 9.88 -2.73
CA PRO A 102 12.65 8.87 -1.69
C PRO A 102 11.61 7.76 -1.93
N TRP A 103 12.06 6.62 -2.43
CA TRP A 103 11.26 5.39 -2.49
C TRP A 103 11.81 4.39 -1.47
N ALA A 104 10.93 3.83 -0.65
CA ALA A 104 11.31 2.81 0.31
C ALA A 104 11.08 1.41 -0.27
N VAL A 105 11.91 0.44 0.13
CA VAL A 105 11.76 -0.98 -0.22
C VAL A 105 10.97 -1.69 0.89
N MET A 106 10.07 -2.61 0.55
CA MET A 106 9.20 -3.26 1.55
C MET A 106 9.92 -3.91 2.74
N PRO A 107 11.06 -4.60 2.60
CA PRO A 107 11.79 -5.12 3.76
C PRO A 107 12.34 -4.01 4.67
N ALA A 108 12.65 -2.82 4.13
CA ALA A 108 13.06 -1.66 4.93
C ALA A 108 11.86 -1.05 5.65
N ILE A 109 10.72 -0.96 4.96
CA ILE A 109 9.42 -0.55 5.53
C ILE A 109 9.07 -1.41 6.73
N LEU A 110 9.00 -2.74 6.54
CA LEU A 110 8.60 -3.67 7.59
C LEU A 110 9.53 -3.61 8.81
N ARG A 111 10.80 -3.23 8.62
CA ARG A 111 11.77 -3.05 9.71
C ARG A 111 11.61 -1.73 10.45
N ALA A 112 11.14 -0.68 9.78
CA ALA A 112 10.90 0.63 10.38
C ALA A 112 9.59 0.68 11.18
N LEU A 113 8.63 -0.19 10.87
CA LEU A 113 7.36 -0.25 11.58
C LEU A 113 7.52 -0.86 12.98
N PRO A 114 6.79 -0.37 14.00
CA PRO A 114 6.68 -1.04 15.28
C PRO A 114 6.27 -2.52 15.10
N LYS A 115 6.80 -3.43 15.93
CA LYS A 115 6.43 -4.86 15.96
C LYS A 115 5.01 -5.08 16.54
N THR A 116 4.02 -4.35 16.04
CA THR A 116 2.61 -4.39 16.48
C THR A 116 1.70 -4.86 15.33
N ARG A 117 0.39 -4.93 15.58
CA ARG A 117 -0.61 -5.31 14.57
C ARG A 117 -0.62 -4.38 13.33
N VAL A 118 -0.12 -3.16 13.45
CA VAL A 118 0.00 -2.20 12.33
C VAL A 118 0.90 -2.73 11.22
N ARG A 119 1.85 -3.63 11.53
CA ARG A 119 2.76 -4.24 10.55
C ARG A 119 2.09 -5.30 9.66
N LEU A 120 0.99 -5.92 10.10
CA LEU A 120 0.31 -7.01 9.39
C LEU A 120 -0.17 -6.64 7.98
N PRO A 121 -0.83 -5.49 7.77
CA PRO A 121 -1.35 -5.10 6.46
C PRO A 121 -0.22 -4.80 5.46
N TYR A 122 0.92 -4.28 5.92
CA TYR A 122 2.10 -4.06 5.09
C TYR A 122 2.77 -5.38 4.67
N LEU A 123 2.82 -6.37 5.57
CA LEU A 123 3.33 -7.70 5.23
C LEU A 123 2.41 -8.40 4.24
N ARG A 124 1.09 -8.29 4.42
CA ARG A 124 0.09 -8.75 3.44
C ARG A 124 0.29 -8.10 2.09
N ALA A 125 0.39 -6.77 2.06
CA ALA A 125 0.65 -6.02 0.84
C ALA A 125 1.92 -6.53 0.15
N TRP A 126 3.00 -6.75 0.88
CA TRP A 126 4.22 -7.34 0.34
C TRP A 126 3.99 -8.69 -0.34
N GLN A 127 3.33 -9.61 0.36
CA GLN A 127 3.04 -10.95 -0.12
C GLN A 127 2.14 -10.94 -1.37
N ILE A 128 1.12 -10.08 -1.42
CA ILE A 128 0.26 -9.89 -2.59
C ILE A 128 1.10 -9.43 -3.78
N LEU A 129 1.92 -8.41 -3.58
CA LEU A 129 2.70 -7.81 -4.66
C LEU A 129 3.84 -8.71 -5.17
N GLN A 130 4.32 -9.64 -4.35
CA GLN A 130 5.24 -10.70 -4.74
C GLN A 130 4.53 -11.90 -5.39
N GLY A 131 3.19 -11.88 -5.49
CA GLY A 131 2.39 -13.00 -6.00
C GLY A 131 2.28 -14.20 -5.04
N GLY A 132 2.69 -14.02 -3.78
CA GLY A 132 2.65 -15.05 -2.74
C GLY A 132 1.25 -15.28 -2.16
N LEU A 133 0.41 -14.24 -2.12
CA LEU A 133 -1.01 -14.36 -1.74
C LEU A 133 -1.88 -14.51 -2.98
N LYS A 134 -2.56 -15.65 -3.11
CA LYS A 134 -3.59 -15.87 -4.14
C LYS A 134 -4.95 -15.37 -3.63
N LEU A 135 -5.84 -15.01 -4.54
CA LEU A 135 -7.23 -14.59 -4.25
C LEU A 135 -8.01 -15.56 -3.31
N ASN A 136 -7.67 -16.85 -3.33
CA ASN A 136 -8.32 -17.88 -2.53
C ASN A 136 -7.69 -18.10 -1.13
N THR A 137 -6.57 -17.44 -0.83
CA THR A 137 -5.89 -17.56 0.47
C THR A 137 -6.54 -16.59 1.44
N LYS A 138 -7.51 -17.09 2.22
CA LYS A 138 -8.03 -16.36 3.38
C LYS A 138 -6.95 -16.27 4.43
N ALA A 139 -6.50 -15.04 4.67
CA ALA A 139 -5.70 -14.58 5.79
C ALA A 139 -4.31 -15.22 5.90
N VAL A 140 -3.32 -14.35 6.10
CA VAL A 140 -1.99 -14.76 6.56
C VAL A 140 -2.17 -15.56 7.85
N ASP A 141 -1.66 -16.78 7.84
CA ASP A 141 -1.67 -17.67 9.00
C ASP A 141 -0.94 -16.98 10.16
N PRO A 142 -1.58 -16.78 11.32
CA PRO A 142 -0.93 -16.26 12.51
C PRO A 142 0.39 -16.98 12.88
N ALA A 143 0.51 -18.28 12.57
CA ALA A 143 1.73 -19.04 12.82
C ALA A 143 2.86 -18.72 11.83
N GLU A 144 2.52 -18.40 10.58
CA GLU A 144 3.48 -17.95 9.57
C GLU A 144 3.94 -16.50 9.86
N LEU A 145 3.03 -15.69 10.40
CA LEU A 145 3.31 -14.35 10.91
C LEU A 145 4.34 -14.36 12.04
N ALA A 146 4.19 -15.22 13.05
CA ALA A 146 5.08 -15.27 14.22
C ALA A 146 6.58 -15.32 13.85
N LYS A 147 6.92 -15.99 12.74
CA LYS A 147 8.29 -16.10 12.21
C LYS A 147 8.93 -14.75 11.81
N TYR A 148 8.12 -13.71 11.61
CA TYR A 148 8.57 -12.36 11.28
C TYR A 148 8.55 -11.39 12.47
N PHE A 149 8.04 -11.80 13.64
CA PHE A 149 7.97 -10.97 14.86
C PHE A 149 8.95 -11.38 15.94
N ASP A 150 9.35 -12.65 15.98
CA ASP A 150 10.35 -13.13 16.94
C ASP A 150 11.77 -12.78 16.48
N ASP A 151 12.29 -11.73 17.10
CA ASP A 151 13.70 -11.34 17.23
C ASP A 151 13.84 -10.80 18.66
#